data_AF-A0A833L353-F1
#
_entry.id   AF-A0A833L353-F1
#
_cell.length_a   1.000
_cell.length_b   1.000
_cell.length_c   1.000
_cell.angle_alpha   90.00
_cell.angle_beta   90.00
_cell.angle_gamma   90.00
#
_symmetry.space_group_name_H-M   'P 1'
#
loop_
_entity.id
_entity.type
_entity.pdbx_description
1 polymer ?
#
loop_
_entity_poly.entity_id
_entity_poly.type
_entity_poly.pdbx_seq_one_letter_code
_entity_poly.pdbx_strand_id
1 'polypeptide(L)'
;MAAALAKLGLPFERIPAVLGLDMPEWVKPFFLRPDGTIASQLKRGEVGCYASHLVVARRMVETGIPMALVFEDDLALPDDLAALVDAAVRVAAEGWDIIRLSNPPKAAYLPVAGLPGTRELVLYSRIPNNTGASLLSLSGAKRLLIPGQRTYQIDEHLRRPWDLGMETYGIVPAPIRSNIFDTSTIDAMETRRLGRESPLAKLARRRIDPPAMLLRQLRWQYTHLGIGPWLRGILVGLKISLARRLTAGRNADNKTGDGVQQRFRLDSDGE
;
A
#
# COMPACT_ATOMS: atom_id res chain seq x y z
N MET A 1 17.63 -12.06 -4.68
CA MET A 1 16.43 -12.41 -3.89
C MET A 1 16.47 -13.82 -3.30
N ALA A 2 16.58 -14.91 -4.08
CA ALA A 2 16.56 -16.29 -3.54
C ALA A 2 17.56 -16.55 -2.40
N ALA A 3 18.81 -16.11 -2.54
CA ALA A 3 19.83 -16.22 -1.48
C ALA A 3 19.46 -15.45 -0.19
N ALA A 4 18.80 -14.29 -0.33
CA ALA A 4 18.34 -13.51 0.83
C ALA A 4 17.21 -14.23 1.57
N LEU A 5 16.26 -14.83 0.85
CA LEU A 5 15.19 -15.64 1.45
C LEU A 5 15.72 -16.89 2.14
N ALA A 6 16.71 -17.57 1.53
CA ALA A 6 17.38 -18.71 2.13
C ALA A 6 18.09 -18.33 3.44
N LYS A 7 18.78 -17.19 3.49
CA LYS A 7 19.41 -16.66 4.71
C LYS A 7 18.38 -16.42 5.83
N LEU A 8 17.18 -15.98 5.47
CA LEU A 8 16.08 -15.72 6.42
C LEU A 8 15.31 -17.00 6.82
N GLY A 9 15.63 -18.15 6.22
CA GLY A 9 14.90 -19.40 6.45
C GLY A 9 13.44 -19.37 5.96
N LEU A 10 13.11 -18.45 5.03
CA LEU A 10 11.75 -18.30 4.51
C LEU A 10 11.55 -19.21 3.28
N PRO A 11 10.63 -20.19 3.33
CA PRO A 11 10.28 -20.97 2.14
C PRO A 11 9.61 -20.04 1.13
N PHE A 12 9.89 -20.25 -0.16
CA PHE A 12 9.33 -19.42 -1.22
C PHE A 12 8.97 -20.24 -2.46
N GLU A 13 7.93 -19.77 -3.15
CA GLU A 13 7.54 -20.23 -4.48
C GLU A 13 7.53 -19.02 -5.40
N ARG A 14 8.21 -19.12 -6.56
CA ARG A 14 8.15 -18.05 -7.56
C ARG A 14 6.94 -18.25 -8.46
N ILE A 15 5.97 -17.36 -8.36
CA ILE A 15 4.81 -17.34 -9.26
C ILE A 15 5.16 -16.49 -10.48
N PRO A 16 5.03 -17.02 -11.72
CA PRO A 16 5.25 -16.24 -12.94
C PRO A 16 4.29 -15.05 -13.00
N ALA A 17 4.83 -13.88 -13.36
CA ALA A 17 4.03 -12.69 -13.57
C ALA A 17 3.20 -12.81 -14.85
N VAL A 18 1.99 -12.24 -14.83
CA VAL A 18 1.12 -12.10 -15.99
C VAL A 18 1.64 -10.98 -16.88
N LEU A 19 2.02 -11.31 -18.12
CA LEU A 19 2.59 -10.35 -19.07
C LEU A 19 1.49 -9.62 -19.85
N GLY A 20 1.04 -8.50 -19.30
CA GLY A 20 0.05 -7.64 -19.94
C GLY A 20 -1.32 -8.30 -20.02
N LEU A 21 -1.76 -8.67 -21.23
CA LEU A 21 -3.05 -9.31 -21.45
C LEU A 21 -2.96 -10.85 -21.57
N ASP A 22 -1.75 -11.40 -21.47
CA ASP A 22 -1.50 -12.85 -21.46
C ASP A 22 -1.85 -13.44 -20.09
N MET A 23 -3.15 -13.47 -19.79
CA MET A 23 -3.71 -13.84 -18.49
C MET A 23 -4.66 -15.05 -18.61
N PRO A 24 -4.82 -15.84 -17.54
CA PRO A 24 -5.80 -16.92 -17.53
C PRO A 24 -7.22 -16.43 -17.85
N GLU A 25 -8.04 -17.27 -18.50
CA GLU A 25 -9.42 -16.92 -18.89
C GLU A 25 -10.25 -16.38 -17.73
N TRP A 26 -10.12 -16.96 -16.54
CA TRP A 26 -10.87 -16.54 -15.36
C TRP A 26 -10.51 -15.13 -14.87
N VAL A 27 -9.33 -14.60 -15.24
CA VAL A 27 -8.88 -13.24 -14.89
C VAL A 27 -9.45 -12.20 -15.86
N LYS A 28 -9.72 -12.58 -17.11
CA LYS A 28 -10.17 -11.64 -18.16
C LYS A 28 -11.40 -10.81 -17.76
N PRO A 29 -12.46 -11.37 -17.12
CA PRO A 29 -13.63 -10.59 -16.72
C PRO A 29 -13.35 -9.45 -15.75
N PHE A 30 -12.22 -9.47 -15.04
CA PHE A 30 -11.82 -8.37 -14.16
C PHE A 30 -11.36 -7.13 -14.93
N PHE A 31 -10.90 -7.28 -16.17
CA PHE A 31 -10.24 -6.19 -16.91
C PHE A 31 -10.78 -5.95 -18.31
N LEU A 32 -11.33 -6.97 -18.96
CA LEU A 32 -11.66 -6.95 -20.37
C LEU A 32 -13.17 -6.89 -20.57
N ARG A 33 -13.58 -6.13 -21.59
CA ARG A 33 -14.92 -6.23 -22.17
C ARG A 33 -15.04 -7.52 -23.00
N PRO A 34 -16.26 -7.93 -23.39
CA PRO A 34 -16.47 -9.09 -24.25
C PRO A 34 -15.71 -9.04 -25.59
N ASP A 35 -15.40 -7.84 -26.09
CA ASP A 35 -14.62 -7.62 -27.32
C ASP A 35 -13.09 -7.74 -27.11
N GLY A 36 -12.64 -8.06 -25.89
CA GLY A 36 -11.22 -8.19 -25.53
C GLY A 36 -10.51 -6.87 -25.24
N THR A 37 -11.19 -5.72 -25.32
CA THR A 37 -10.60 -4.41 -24.99
C THR A 37 -10.53 -4.18 -23.48
N ILE A 38 -9.52 -3.43 -23.02
CA ILE A 38 -9.43 -3.05 -21.60
C ILE A 38 -10.62 -2.16 -21.25
N ALA A 39 -11.37 -2.59 -20.26
CA ALA A 39 -12.63 -1.99 -19.85
C ALA A 39 -12.46 -0.65 -19.10
N SER A 40 -11.25 -0.35 -18.65
CA SER A 40 -10.86 0.86 -17.92
C SER A 40 -9.73 1.62 -18.61
N GLN A 41 -9.22 2.68 -17.97
CA GLN A 41 -8.08 3.48 -18.44
C GLN A 41 -6.71 2.86 -18.09
N LEU A 42 -6.70 1.62 -17.60
CA LEU A 42 -5.47 0.94 -17.23
C LEU A 42 -4.62 0.64 -18.46
N LYS A 43 -3.32 0.83 -18.32
CA LYS A 43 -2.34 0.41 -19.32
C LYS A 43 -2.16 -1.11 -19.26
N ARG A 44 -1.72 -1.71 -20.37
CA ARG A 44 -1.47 -3.16 -20.44
C ARG A 44 -0.56 -3.66 -19.31
N GLY A 45 0.53 -2.95 -19.00
CA GLY A 45 1.43 -3.32 -17.90
C GLY A 45 0.76 -3.28 -16.51
N GLU A 46 -0.13 -2.31 -16.28
CA GLU A 46 -0.87 -2.18 -15.03
C GLU A 46 -1.90 -3.31 -14.86
N VAL A 47 -2.54 -3.71 -15.98
CA VAL A 47 -3.41 -4.89 -16.02
C VAL A 47 -2.62 -6.16 -15.69
N GLY A 48 -1.46 -6.37 -16.31
CA GLY A 48 -0.61 -7.53 -16.02
C GLY A 48 -0.13 -7.59 -14.57
N CYS A 49 0.26 -6.44 -14.00
CA CYS A 49 0.62 -6.34 -12.59
C CYS A 49 -0.54 -6.74 -11.69
N TYR A 50 -1.72 -6.14 -11.86
CA TYR A 50 -2.91 -6.49 -11.05
C TYR A 50 -3.32 -7.96 -11.23
N ALA A 51 -3.30 -8.46 -12.46
CA ALA A 51 -3.59 -9.86 -12.78
C ALA A 51 -2.62 -10.84 -12.06
N SER A 52 -1.35 -10.48 -11.93
CA SER A 52 -0.37 -11.27 -11.18
C SER A 52 -0.76 -11.40 -9.70
N HIS A 53 -1.23 -10.32 -9.06
CA HIS A 53 -1.75 -10.39 -7.69
C HIS A 53 -3.00 -11.26 -7.57
N LEU A 54 -3.89 -11.24 -8.57
CA LEU A 54 -5.06 -12.13 -8.59
C LEU A 54 -4.64 -13.59 -8.69
N VAL A 55 -3.63 -13.92 -9.50
CA VAL A 55 -3.10 -15.29 -9.60
C VAL A 55 -2.54 -15.76 -8.26
N VAL A 56 -1.77 -14.93 -7.56
CA VAL A 56 -1.28 -15.22 -6.20
C VAL A 56 -2.44 -15.45 -5.23
N ALA A 57 -3.43 -14.56 -5.22
CA ALA A 57 -4.60 -14.67 -4.35
C ALA A 57 -5.39 -15.96 -4.64
N ARG A 58 -5.58 -16.31 -5.91
CA ARG A 58 -6.25 -17.54 -6.31
C ARG A 58 -5.48 -18.78 -5.87
N ARG A 59 -4.17 -18.79 -6.05
CA ARG A 59 -3.30 -19.88 -5.58
C ARG A 59 -3.48 -20.08 -4.07
N MET A 60 -3.43 -19.02 -3.27
CA MET A 60 -3.64 -19.11 -1.82
C MET A 60 -5.00 -19.71 -1.45
N VAL A 61 -6.06 -19.31 -2.17
CA VAL A 61 -7.41 -19.82 -1.92
C VAL A 61 -7.55 -21.30 -2.31
N GLU A 62 -7.00 -21.70 -3.45
CA GLU A 62 -7.09 -23.08 -3.95
C GLU A 62 -6.26 -24.07 -3.12
N THR A 63 -5.13 -23.63 -2.57
CA THR A 63 -4.25 -24.49 -1.75
C THR A 63 -4.40 -24.31 -0.25
N GLY A 64 -5.26 -23.39 0.20
CA GLY A 64 -5.48 -23.12 1.62
C GLY A 64 -4.26 -22.50 2.33
N ILE A 65 -3.43 -21.73 1.62
CA ILE A 65 -2.30 -21.01 2.24
C ILE A 65 -2.88 -19.93 3.18
N PRO A 66 -2.59 -19.97 4.50
CA PRO A 66 -3.22 -19.08 5.47
C PRO A 66 -2.77 -17.62 5.32
N MET A 67 -1.51 -17.41 4.93
CA MET A 67 -0.94 -16.11 4.64
C MET A 67 0.28 -16.24 3.72
N ALA A 68 0.55 -15.20 2.94
CA ALA A 68 1.73 -15.12 2.07
C ALA A 68 2.38 -13.74 2.18
N LEU A 69 3.71 -13.71 2.17
CA LEU A 69 4.48 -12.49 1.98
C LEU A 69 4.65 -12.25 0.47
N VAL A 70 4.03 -11.20 -0.05
CA VAL A 70 4.04 -10.82 -1.47
C VAL A 70 4.88 -9.56 -1.63
N PHE A 71 5.88 -9.59 -2.51
CA PHE A 71 6.82 -8.49 -2.68
C PHE A 71 7.52 -8.46 -4.05
N GLU A 72 8.06 -7.29 -4.41
CA GLU A 72 8.88 -7.06 -5.61
C GLU A 72 10.31 -7.61 -5.46
N ASP A 73 10.96 -7.95 -6.57
CA ASP A 73 12.25 -8.68 -6.55
C ASP A 73 13.49 -7.80 -6.26
N ASP A 74 13.33 -6.48 -6.25
CA ASP A 74 14.39 -5.48 -6.11
C ASP A 74 14.45 -4.81 -4.72
N LEU A 75 13.97 -5.51 -3.68
CA LEU A 75 13.89 -4.99 -2.32
C LEU A 75 15.03 -5.47 -1.41
N ALA A 76 15.36 -4.64 -0.41
CA ALA A 76 16.23 -4.98 0.70
C ALA A 76 15.39 -5.60 1.84
N LEU A 77 15.65 -6.87 2.16
CA LEU A 77 14.99 -7.57 3.26
C LEU A 77 15.86 -7.48 4.52
N PRO A 78 15.30 -7.05 5.68
CA PRO A 78 16.07 -7.00 6.92
C PRO A 78 16.28 -8.41 7.49
N ASP A 79 17.39 -8.61 8.20
CA ASP A 79 17.77 -9.91 8.79
C ASP A 79 16.75 -10.43 9.83
N ASP A 80 15.96 -9.53 10.43
CA ASP A 80 14.93 -9.87 11.42
C ASP A 80 13.51 -10.00 10.82
N LEU A 81 13.38 -10.05 9.49
CA LEU A 81 12.08 -10.04 8.79
C LEU A 81 11.14 -11.15 9.26
N ALA A 82 11.64 -12.38 9.40
CA ALA A 82 10.82 -13.51 9.82
C ALA A 82 10.24 -13.29 11.22
N ALA A 83 11.08 -12.91 12.19
CA ALA A 83 10.65 -12.61 13.56
C ALA A 83 9.69 -11.41 13.63
N LEU A 84 9.89 -10.40 12.78
CA LEU A 84 9.01 -9.24 12.68
C LEU A 84 7.62 -9.60 12.15
N VAL A 85 7.55 -10.38 11.07
CA VAL A 85 6.30 -10.89 10.49
C VAL A 85 5.52 -11.67 11.54
N ASP A 86 6.22 -12.57 12.23
CA ASP A 86 5.69 -13.39 13.31
C ASP A 86 5.10 -12.55 14.46
N ALA A 87 5.82 -11.52 14.90
CA ALA A 87 5.34 -10.60 15.93
C ALA A 87 4.13 -9.79 15.45
N ALA A 88 4.15 -9.29 14.21
CA ALA A 88 3.07 -8.51 13.64
C ALA A 88 1.77 -9.30 13.54
N VAL A 89 1.84 -10.56 13.09
CA VAL A 89 0.67 -11.45 13.00
C VAL A 89 0.09 -11.77 14.38
N ARG A 90 0.94 -11.94 15.40
CA ARG A 90 0.50 -12.22 16.78
C ARG A 90 -0.26 -11.06 17.43
N VAL A 91 0.11 -9.82 17.13
CA VAL A 91 -0.49 -8.62 17.76
C VAL A 91 -1.57 -7.97 16.91
N ALA A 92 -1.66 -8.30 15.62
CA ALA A 92 -2.76 -7.83 14.76
C ALA A 92 -4.09 -8.42 15.24
N ALA A 93 -5.14 -7.60 15.21
CA ALA A 93 -6.49 -8.07 15.52
C ALA A 93 -6.92 -9.15 14.52
N GLU A 94 -7.81 -10.05 14.97
CA GLU A 94 -8.41 -11.04 14.08
C GLU A 94 -9.10 -10.37 12.88
N GLY A 95 -9.03 -11.02 11.72
CA GLY A 95 -9.68 -10.53 10.50
C GLY A 95 -8.88 -9.51 9.69
N TRP A 96 -7.58 -9.31 9.98
CA TRP A 96 -6.71 -8.53 9.10
C TRP A 96 -6.60 -9.17 7.70
N ASP A 97 -6.58 -8.34 6.66
CA ASP A 97 -6.47 -8.78 5.28
C ASP A 97 -5.07 -8.50 4.70
N ILE A 98 -4.50 -7.33 5.03
CA ILE A 98 -3.17 -6.92 4.57
C ILE A 98 -2.38 -6.29 5.72
N ILE A 99 -1.10 -6.65 5.85
CA ILE A 99 -0.12 -5.89 6.64
C ILE A 99 0.96 -5.38 5.68
N ARG A 100 1.17 -4.07 5.61
CA ARG A 100 2.19 -3.46 4.75
C ARG A 100 3.56 -3.43 5.43
N LEU A 101 4.58 -3.89 4.70
CA LEU A 101 5.98 -3.95 5.18
C LEU A 101 6.91 -2.99 4.43
N SER A 102 6.41 -2.30 3.40
CA SER A 102 7.16 -1.29 2.66
C SER A 102 6.38 0.02 2.57
N ASN A 103 7.08 1.04 2.08
CA ASN A 103 6.59 2.40 1.83
C ASN A 103 6.33 3.18 3.13
N PRO A 104 7.15 4.21 3.43
CA PRO A 104 6.95 5.02 4.61
C PRO A 104 5.62 5.79 4.56
N PRO A 105 5.01 6.09 5.73
CA PRO A 105 3.81 6.90 5.80
C PRO A 105 4.04 8.29 5.20
N LYS A 106 3.08 8.73 4.39
CA LYS A 106 3.00 10.10 3.84
C LYS A 106 1.82 10.89 4.45
N ALA A 107 1.17 10.32 5.45
CA ALA A 107 -0.03 10.82 6.13
C ALA A 107 -0.08 10.27 7.56
N ALA A 108 -0.97 10.84 8.38
CA ALA A 108 -1.10 10.45 9.77
C ALA A 108 -1.39 8.95 9.94
N TYR A 109 -0.86 8.35 11.00
CA TYR A 109 -1.12 6.95 11.36
C TYR A 109 -1.30 6.82 12.88
N LEU A 110 -2.04 5.81 13.30
CA LEU A 110 -2.31 5.50 14.70
C LEU A 110 -1.58 4.19 15.06
N PRO A 111 -0.63 4.20 16.00
CA PRO A 111 -0.06 2.98 16.56
C PRO A 111 -1.13 2.14 17.26
N VAL A 112 -1.09 0.83 17.06
CA VAL A 112 -1.99 -0.12 17.73
C VAL A 112 -1.26 -1.14 18.60
N ALA A 113 0.00 -1.45 18.28
CA ALA A 113 0.85 -2.35 19.07
C ALA A 113 2.34 -2.09 18.80
N GLY A 114 3.17 -2.33 19.81
CA GLY A 114 4.63 -2.35 19.65
C GLY A 114 5.12 -3.63 18.98
N LEU A 115 6.19 -3.53 18.19
CA LEU A 115 6.86 -4.65 17.52
C LEU A 115 8.36 -4.65 17.85
N PRO A 116 9.09 -5.74 17.56
CA PRO A 116 10.55 -5.78 17.73
C PRO A 116 11.26 -4.63 17.00
N GLY A 117 12.32 -4.13 17.64
CA GLY A 117 12.97 -2.88 17.25
C GLY A 117 12.15 -1.67 17.67
N THR A 118 12.38 -0.51 17.07
CA THR A 118 11.60 0.71 17.30
C THR A 118 10.34 0.77 16.42
N ARG A 119 9.79 -0.40 16.07
CA ARG A 119 8.71 -0.56 15.10
C ARG A 119 7.36 -0.72 15.79
N GLU A 120 6.31 -0.31 15.11
CA GLU A 120 4.93 -0.33 15.57
C GLU A 120 4.05 -0.94 14.47
N LEU A 121 3.06 -1.73 14.87
CA LEU A 121 1.92 -2.05 14.02
C LEU A 121 0.97 -0.84 14.07
N VAL A 122 0.50 -0.38 12.91
CA VAL A 122 -0.27 0.87 12.80
C VAL A 122 -1.49 0.76 11.88
N LEU A 123 -2.45 1.65 12.12
CA LEU A 123 -3.54 1.98 11.19
C LEU A 123 -3.22 3.29 10.46
N TYR A 124 -3.50 3.34 9.16
CA TYR A 124 -3.25 4.55 8.36
C TYR A 124 -4.53 5.39 8.21
N SER A 125 -4.44 6.70 8.41
CA SER A 125 -5.48 7.64 7.92
C SER A 125 -5.56 7.66 6.40
N ARG A 126 -4.43 7.40 5.76
CA ARG A 126 -4.30 7.24 4.32
C ARG A 126 -3.16 6.28 4.03
N ILE A 127 -3.50 5.13 3.48
CA ILE A 127 -2.53 4.07 3.18
C ILE A 127 -1.49 4.60 2.17
N PRO A 128 -0.19 4.33 2.38
CA PRO A 128 0.86 4.67 1.41
C PRO A 128 0.61 4.06 0.03
N ASN A 129 0.99 4.76 -1.04
CA ASN A 129 0.98 4.20 -2.40
C ASN A 129 2.09 3.14 -2.56
N ASN A 130 2.00 2.38 -3.65
CA ASN A 130 2.90 1.30 -4.06
C ASN A 130 2.74 -0.03 -3.29
N THR A 131 2.95 -1.16 -3.97
CA THR A 131 2.81 -2.55 -3.52
C THR A 131 4.17 -3.25 -3.31
N GLY A 132 5.20 -2.51 -2.92
CA GLY A 132 6.55 -3.06 -2.70
C GLY A 132 6.55 -4.38 -1.92
N ALA A 133 6.10 -4.39 -0.65
CA ALA A 133 5.99 -5.61 0.14
C ALA A 133 4.81 -5.57 1.13
N SER A 134 4.05 -6.66 1.17
CA SER A 134 2.93 -6.85 2.10
C SER A 134 2.69 -8.31 2.44
N LEU A 135 2.26 -8.58 3.67
CA LEU A 135 1.58 -9.83 4.02
C LEU A 135 0.14 -9.75 3.53
N LEU A 136 -0.32 -10.82 2.91
CA LEU A 136 -1.70 -11.04 2.51
C LEU A 136 -2.24 -12.25 3.28
N SER A 137 -3.37 -12.11 3.96
CA SER A 137 -4.04 -13.23 4.60
C SER A 137 -4.93 -13.98 3.61
N LEU A 138 -5.38 -15.19 3.98
CA LEU A 138 -6.34 -15.95 3.19
C LEU A 138 -7.69 -15.21 3.03
N SER A 139 -8.14 -14.45 4.03
CA SER A 139 -9.33 -13.61 3.88
C SER A 139 -9.08 -12.48 2.89
N GLY A 140 -7.90 -11.84 2.95
CA GLY A 140 -7.51 -10.80 2.00
C GLY A 140 -7.41 -11.32 0.56
N ALA A 141 -6.90 -12.53 0.38
CA ALA A 141 -6.88 -13.20 -0.92
C ALA A 141 -8.30 -13.43 -1.46
N LYS A 142 -9.25 -13.87 -0.62
CA LYS A 142 -10.67 -14.00 -1.01
C LYS A 142 -11.28 -12.64 -1.39
N ARG A 143 -10.97 -11.57 -0.65
CA ARG A 143 -11.42 -10.20 -0.94
C ARG A 143 -10.95 -9.71 -2.31
N LEU A 144 -9.69 -9.97 -2.67
CA LEU A 144 -9.13 -9.64 -3.98
C LEU A 144 -9.83 -10.35 -5.14
N LEU A 145 -10.39 -11.54 -4.91
CA LEU A 145 -11.09 -12.34 -5.92
C LEU A 145 -12.59 -12.01 -6.04
N ILE A 146 -13.13 -11.09 -5.23
CA ILE A 146 -14.52 -10.64 -5.37
C ILE A 146 -14.75 -10.12 -6.79
N PRO A 147 -15.72 -10.69 -7.55
CA PRO A 147 -15.99 -10.29 -8.92
C PRO A 147 -16.26 -8.79 -9.06
N GLY A 148 -15.73 -8.19 -10.11
CA GLY A 148 -15.96 -6.79 -10.42
C GLY A 148 -14.86 -6.20 -11.28
N GLN A 149 -15.26 -5.30 -12.18
CA GLN A 149 -14.33 -4.65 -13.10
C GLN A 149 -13.31 -3.80 -12.33
N ARG A 150 -12.02 -3.97 -12.66
CA ARG A 150 -10.91 -3.25 -12.05
C ARG A 150 -10.63 -1.97 -12.83
N THR A 151 -10.81 -0.84 -12.16
CA THR A 151 -10.62 0.51 -12.74
C THR A 151 -9.47 1.29 -12.11
N TYR A 152 -8.75 0.67 -11.18
CA TYR A 152 -7.59 1.23 -10.48
C TYR A 152 -6.41 0.26 -10.61
N GLN A 153 -5.19 0.81 -10.63
CA GLN A 153 -3.96 0.03 -10.47
C GLN A 153 -3.99 -0.69 -9.12
N ILE A 154 -3.22 -1.77 -8.97
CA ILE A 154 -3.30 -2.62 -7.77
C ILE A 154 -2.93 -1.86 -6.51
N ASP A 155 -1.93 -0.99 -6.59
CA ASP A 155 -1.47 -0.17 -5.48
C ASP A 155 -2.50 0.88 -5.06
N GLU A 156 -3.14 1.56 -6.01
CA GLU A 156 -4.22 2.50 -5.74
C GLU A 156 -5.47 1.79 -5.21
N HIS A 157 -5.79 0.59 -5.71
CA HIS A 157 -6.95 -0.18 -5.24
C HIS A 157 -6.73 -0.69 -3.81
N LEU A 158 -5.53 -1.17 -3.47
CA LEU A 158 -5.20 -1.62 -2.12
C LEU A 158 -5.08 -0.47 -1.11
N ARG A 159 -4.91 0.77 -1.58
CA ARG A 159 -5.04 1.98 -0.75
C ARG A 159 -6.49 2.35 -0.45
N ARG A 160 -7.45 1.70 -1.10
CA ARG A 160 -8.90 1.91 -0.95
C ARG A 160 -9.54 0.68 -0.31
N PRO A 161 -9.22 0.36 0.95
CA PRO A 161 -9.73 -0.83 1.64
C PRO A 161 -11.25 -0.92 1.62
N TRP A 162 -11.95 0.22 1.64
CA TRP A 162 -13.41 0.28 1.55
C TRP A 162 -13.99 -0.24 0.23
N ASP A 163 -13.22 -0.30 -0.87
CA ASP A 163 -13.70 -0.78 -2.17
C ASP A 163 -13.89 -2.31 -2.17
N LEU A 164 -13.01 -3.03 -1.48
CA LEU A 164 -13.07 -4.49 -1.33
C LEU A 164 -13.54 -4.94 0.07
N GLY A 165 -13.69 -4.00 1.01
CA GLY A 165 -14.01 -4.28 2.41
C GLY A 165 -12.87 -4.98 3.13
N MET A 166 -11.65 -4.47 2.96
CA MET A 166 -10.42 -5.03 3.53
C MET A 166 -10.00 -4.31 4.81
N GLU A 167 -9.42 -5.06 5.76
CA GLU A 167 -8.74 -4.50 6.92
C GLU A 167 -7.23 -4.45 6.70
N THR A 168 -6.66 -3.24 6.69
CA THR A 168 -5.27 -3.00 6.31
C THR A 168 -4.48 -2.35 7.44
N TYR A 169 -3.43 -3.04 7.86
CA TYR A 169 -2.40 -2.53 8.77
C TYR A 169 -1.12 -2.18 8.02
N GLY A 170 -0.18 -1.56 8.72
CA GLY A 170 1.21 -1.54 8.29
C GLY A 170 2.19 -1.50 9.45
N ILE A 171 3.47 -1.59 9.11
CA ILE A 171 4.58 -1.51 10.06
C ILE A 171 5.33 -0.21 9.85
N VAL A 172 5.51 0.56 10.92
CA VAL A 172 6.26 1.83 10.91
C VAL A 172 7.31 1.82 12.01
N PRO A 173 8.59 2.17 11.75
CA PRO A 173 9.17 2.49 10.45
C PRO A 173 9.10 1.33 9.45
N ALA A 174 8.91 1.64 8.16
CA ALA A 174 8.80 0.62 7.10
C ALA A 174 10.08 -0.26 7.05
N PRO A 175 9.98 -1.58 7.32
CA PRO A 175 11.14 -2.46 7.45
C PRO A 175 11.80 -2.82 6.11
N ILE A 176 11.01 -2.89 5.04
CA ILE A 176 11.50 -3.24 3.69
C ILE A 176 11.63 -1.96 2.86
N ARG A 177 12.83 -1.75 2.32
CA ARG A 177 13.19 -0.58 1.50
C ARG A 177 13.54 -1.02 0.08
N SER A 178 13.32 -0.15 -0.89
CA SER A 178 13.80 -0.35 -2.26
C SER A 178 15.33 -0.29 -2.29
N ASN A 179 15.99 -1.16 -3.07
CA ASN A 179 17.44 -1.14 -3.24
C ASN A 179 17.95 0.10 -4.01
N ILE A 180 17.05 0.85 -4.64
CA ILE A 180 17.36 2.12 -5.30
C ILE A 180 17.52 3.17 -4.22
N PHE A 181 18.74 3.73 -4.07
CA PHE A 181 19.07 4.85 -3.20
C PHE A 181 18.00 5.97 -3.27
N ASP A 182 17.06 5.95 -2.31
CA ASP A 182 16.15 7.02 -1.81
C ASP A 182 15.70 8.14 -2.78
N THR A 183 15.63 7.84 -4.06
CA THR A 183 14.99 8.61 -5.11
C THR A 183 14.28 7.59 -5.94
N SER A 184 12.99 7.37 -5.65
CA SER A 184 12.17 6.53 -6.52
C SER A 184 12.35 7.10 -7.93
N THR A 185 12.74 6.25 -8.88
CA THR A 185 12.91 6.68 -10.28
C THR A 185 11.60 7.30 -10.78
N ILE A 186 10.47 6.95 -10.18
CA ILE A 186 9.15 7.55 -10.40
C ILE A 186 9.09 9.00 -9.89
N ASP A 187 9.47 9.31 -8.66
CA ASP A 187 9.49 10.70 -8.14
C ASP A 187 10.55 11.54 -8.87
N ALA A 188 11.70 10.92 -9.23
CA ALA A 188 12.76 11.56 -10.01
C ALA A 188 12.38 11.79 -11.48
N MET A 189 11.58 10.90 -12.08
CA MET A 189 10.99 11.08 -13.41
C MET A 189 9.83 12.07 -13.39
N GLU A 190 9.01 12.09 -12.32
CA GLU A 190 7.97 13.10 -12.11
C GLU A 190 8.60 14.50 -11.99
N THR A 191 9.74 14.63 -11.33
CA THR A 191 10.49 15.90 -11.28
C THR A 191 11.24 16.23 -12.57
N ARG A 192 11.73 15.25 -13.34
CA ARG A 192 12.48 15.50 -14.60
C ARG A 192 11.61 15.70 -15.85
N ARG A 193 10.36 15.21 -15.88
CA ARG A 193 9.45 15.38 -17.04
C ARG A 193 8.44 16.52 -16.91
N LEU A 194 8.25 17.08 -15.72
CA LEU A 194 7.30 18.16 -15.53
C LEU A 194 8.03 19.51 -15.61
N GLY A 195 8.08 20.09 -16.80
CA GLY A 195 8.02 21.56 -16.89
C GLY A 195 6.87 22.02 -16.02
N ARG A 196 7.06 23.04 -15.17
CA ARG A 196 6.10 23.53 -14.15
C ARG A 196 4.67 23.47 -14.66
N GLU A 197 3.98 22.37 -14.40
CA GLU A 197 2.61 22.19 -14.84
C GLU A 197 1.71 23.14 -14.06
N SER A 198 0.76 23.74 -14.76
CA SER A 198 -0.19 24.63 -14.11
C SER A 198 -1.03 23.86 -13.08
N PRO A 199 -1.39 24.47 -11.94
CA PRO A 199 -2.28 23.86 -10.96
C PRO A 199 -3.60 23.38 -11.57
N LEU A 200 -4.07 24.05 -12.63
CA LEU A 200 -5.26 23.68 -13.40
C LEU A 200 -5.08 22.38 -14.18
N ALA A 201 -3.94 22.17 -14.84
CA ALA A 201 -3.64 20.89 -15.52
C ALA A 201 -3.55 19.73 -14.52
N LYS A 202 -2.96 20.00 -13.33
CA LYS A 202 -2.92 19.02 -12.23
C LYS A 202 -4.31 18.71 -11.68
N LEU A 203 -5.20 19.71 -11.60
CA LEU A 203 -6.58 19.53 -11.17
C LEU A 203 -7.42 18.78 -12.22
N ALA A 204 -7.26 19.12 -13.51
CA ALA A 204 -7.98 18.51 -14.62
C ALA A 204 -7.69 17.00 -14.77
N ARG A 205 -6.48 16.56 -14.41
CA ARG A 205 -6.11 15.13 -14.40
C ARG A 205 -6.44 14.40 -13.10
N ARG A 206 -6.85 15.11 -12.04
CA ARG A 206 -7.31 14.43 -10.83
C ARG A 206 -8.63 13.76 -11.15
N ARG A 207 -8.66 12.43 -11.06
CA ARG A 207 -9.90 11.68 -10.95
C ARG A 207 -10.62 12.17 -9.70
N ILE A 208 -11.68 12.94 -9.89
CA ILE A 208 -12.55 13.35 -8.80
C ILE A 208 -13.46 12.17 -8.53
N ASP A 209 -13.24 11.54 -7.38
CA ASP A 209 -14.11 10.45 -6.96
C ASP A 209 -15.53 11.02 -6.74
N PRO A 210 -16.58 10.32 -7.18
CA PRO A 210 -17.97 10.74 -6.94
C PRO A 210 -18.25 10.97 -5.45
N PRO A 211 -19.21 11.84 -5.09
CA PRO A 211 -19.54 12.12 -3.68
C PRO A 211 -19.80 10.86 -2.84
N ALA A 212 -20.43 9.84 -3.43
CA ALA A 212 -20.66 8.56 -2.77
C ALA A 212 -19.36 7.83 -2.36
N MET A 213 -18.30 7.94 -3.16
CA MET A 213 -16.99 7.35 -2.82
C MET A 213 -16.30 8.12 -1.71
N LEU A 214 -16.42 9.46 -1.70
CA LEU A 214 -15.92 10.28 -0.58
C LEU A 214 -16.61 9.89 0.73
N LEU A 215 -17.94 9.70 0.71
CA LEU A 215 -18.67 9.25 1.89
C LEU A 215 -18.22 7.86 2.37
N ARG A 216 -17.96 6.91 1.46
CA ARG A 216 -17.40 5.59 1.81
C ARG A 216 -16.02 5.71 2.45
N GLN A 217 -15.16 6.56 1.89
CA GLN A 217 -13.84 6.82 2.45
C GLN A 217 -13.93 7.43 3.85
N LEU A 218 -14.70 8.49 4.02
CA LEU A 218 -14.87 9.15 5.32
C LEU A 218 -15.45 8.18 6.34
N ARG A 219 -16.44 7.39 5.92
CA ARG A 219 -17.03 6.34 6.75
C ARG A 219 -16.00 5.35 7.24
N TRP A 220 -15.24 4.78 6.32
CA TRP A 220 -14.17 3.84 6.66
C TRP A 220 -13.14 4.45 7.60
N GLN A 221 -12.70 5.69 7.34
CA GLN A 221 -11.68 6.35 8.17
C GLN A 221 -12.12 6.54 9.62
N TYR A 222 -13.34 7.04 9.86
CA TYR A 222 -13.79 7.26 11.24
C TYR A 222 -14.11 5.93 11.94
N THR A 223 -14.63 4.92 11.24
CA THR A 223 -14.91 3.61 11.85
C THR A 223 -13.63 2.87 12.21
N HIS A 224 -12.59 3.04 11.40
CA HIS A 224 -11.33 2.31 11.53
C HIS A 224 -10.35 3.00 12.50
N LEU A 225 -10.28 4.33 12.51
CA LEU A 225 -9.41 5.08 13.43
C LEU A 225 -10.09 5.53 14.72
N GLY A 226 -11.43 5.57 14.75
CA GLY A 226 -12.18 6.32 15.76
C GLY A 226 -12.18 7.83 15.47
N ILE A 227 -13.18 8.53 16.01
CA ILE A 227 -13.41 9.95 15.71
C ILE A 227 -12.28 10.87 16.22
N GLY A 228 -11.72 10.59 17.40
CA GLY A 228 -10.66 11.39 18.02
C GLY A 228 -9.36 11.35 17.20
N PRO A 229 -8.76 10.16 17.00
CA PRO A 229 -7.56 10.01 16.18
C PRO A 229 -7.77 10.49 14.74
N TRP A 230 -8.96 10.30 14.17
CA TRP A 230 -9.29 10.81 12.84
C TRP A 230 -9.21 12.34 12.75
N LEU A 231 -9.82 13.07 13.70
CA LEU A 231 -9.74 14.53 13.77
C LEU A 231 -8.30 15.02 13.98
N ARG A 232 -7.53 14.37 14.87
CA ARG A 232 -6.09 14.67 15.04
C ARG A 232 -5.31 14.44 13.76
N GLY A 233 -5.61 13.37 13.02
CA GLY A 233 -4.99 13.07 11.73
C GLY A 233 -5.21 14.18 10.69
N ILE A 234 -6.40 14.78 10.65
CA ILE A 234 -6.69 15.94 9.80
C ILE A 234 -5.80 17.12 10.21
N LEU A 235 -5.71 17.43 11.51
CA LEU A 235 -4.90 18.54 12.02
C LEU A 235 -3.41 18.35 11.73
N VAL A 236 -2.87 17.14 11.92
CA VAL A 236 -1.48 16.80 11.58
C VAL A 236 -1.24 17.01 10.08
N GLY A 237 -2.16 16.56 9.22
CA GLY A 237 -2.09 16.78 7.78
C GLY A 237 -2.05 18.26 7.40
N LEU A 238 -2.89 19.09 8.03
CA LEU A 238 -2.93 20.54 7.82
C LEU A 238 -1.64 21.22 8.28
N LYS A 239 -1.14 20.89 9.49
CA LYS A 239 0.13 21.40 10.02
C LYS A 239 1.29 21.12 9.07
N ILE A 240 1.42 19.88 8.59
CA ILE A 240 2.48 19.48 7.66
C ILE A 240 2.34 20.19 6.31
N SER A 241 1.11 20.32 5.79
CA SER A 241 0.86 21.05 4.53
C SER A 241 1.22 22.53 4.65
N LEU A 242 0.89 23.17 5.76
CA LEU A 242 1.22 24.58 6.03
C LEU A 242 2.73 24.76 6.16
N ALA A 243 3.40 23.90 6.96
CA ALA A 243 4.85 23.94 7.13
C ALA A 243 5.57 23.84 5.78
N ARG A 244 5.15 22.90 4.91
CA ARG A 244 5.71 22.75 3.55
C ARG A 244 5.55 24.01 2.69
N ARG A 245 4.42 24.71 2.79
CA ARG A 245 4.18 25.95 2.04
C ARG A 245 5.07 27.10 2.54
N LEU A 246 5.26 27.18 3.86
CA LEU A 246 6.12 28.20 4.49
C LEU A 246 7.61 27.94 4.21
N THR A 247 8.02 26.68 4.07
CA THR A 247 9.41 26.30 3.76
C THR A 247 9.70 26.18 2.27
N ALA A 248 8.72 26.35 1.38
CA ALA A 248 8.83 26.14 -0.08
C ALA A 248 9.82 27.07 -0.82
N GLY A 249 10.62 27.86 -0.10
CA GLY A 249 11.73 28.68 -0.62
C GLY A 249 13.09 28.42 0.01
N ARG A 250 13.21 27.47 0.96
CA ARG A 250 14.48 27.04 1.53
C ARG A 250 14.74 25.61 1.08
N ASN A 251 15.95 25.29 0.63
CA ASN A 251 16.37 23.90 0.33
C ASN A 251 16.10 23.05 1.57
N ALA A 252 14.98 22.35 1.57
CA ALA A 252 14.66 21.41 2.62
C ALA A 252 15.47 20.16 2.28
N ASP A 253 16.56 19.94 3.04
CA ASP A 253 17.24 18.66 3.06
C ASP A 253 16.17 17.58 3.20
N ASN A 254 16.05 16.77 2.16
CA ASN A 254 15.10 15.69 2.07
C ASN A 254 15.66 14.56 2.96
N LYS A 255 15.64 14.77 4.28
CA LYS A 255 16.16 13.81 5.25
C LYS A 255 15.26 12.57 5.16
N THR A 256 15.74 11.54 4.47
CA THR A 256 15.14 10.21 4.52
C THR A 256 15.61 9.55 5.81
N GLY A 257 14.69 8.90 6.54
CA GLY A 257 15.02 8.30 7.83
C GLY A 257 13.80 8.07 8.72
N ASP A 258 13.96 7.20 9.70
CA ASP A 258 12.87 6.75 10.60
C ASP A 258 12.24 7.93 11.36
N GLY A 259 13.04 8.93 11.75
CA GLY A 259 12.55 10.16 12.39
C GLY A 259 11.59 11.00 11.52
N VAL A 260 11.64 10.89 10.19
CA VAL A 260 10.70 11.59 9.30
C VAL A 260 9.36 10.88 9.20
N GLN A 261 9.31 9.58 9.48
CA GLN A 261 8.06 8.84 9.56
C GLN A 261 7.30 9.24 10.84
N GLN A 262 8.01 9.46 11.95
CA GLN A 262 7.44 9.81 13.26
C GLN A 262 6.62 11.11 13.27
N ARG A 263 6.86 12.06 12.35
CA ARG A 263 6.05 13.30 12.26
C ARG A 263 4.57 13.06 11.93
N PHE A 264 4.24 11.85 11.46
CA PHE A 264 2.89 11.44 11.12
C PHE A 264 2.23 10.59 12.22
N ARG A 265 2.97 10.22 13.27
CA ARG A 265 2.45 9.43 14.38
C ARG A 265 1.37 10.22 15.11
N LEU A 266 0.24 9.57 15.38
CA LEU A 266 -0.78 10.06 16.29
C LEU A 266 -0.58 9.41 17.64
N ASP A 267 -0.82 10.17 18.71
CA ASP A 267 -0.85 9.61 20.04
C ASP A 267 -2.15 8.82 20.23
N SER A 268 -2.04 7.63 20.83
CA SER A 268 -3.19 6.86 21.30
C SER A 268 -3.90 7.66 22.39
N ASP A 269 -5.24 7.59 22.42
CA ASP A 269 -6.02 8.14 23.53
C ASP A 269 -5.75 7.28 24.78
N GLY A 270 -4.69 7.60 25.53
CA GLY A 270 -4.31 6.90 26.76
C GLY A 270 -2.80 6.96 27.07
N GLU A 271 -2.36 8.10 27.60
CA GLU A 271 -1.64 8.12 28.89
C GLU A 271 -2.62 8.65 29.94
#